data_AF-A0A2Z3GY00-F1
#
_entry.id   AF-A0A2Z3GY00-F1
#
_cell.length_a   1.000
_cell.length_b   1.000
_cell.length_c   1.000
_cell.angle_alpha   90.00
_cell.angle_beta   90.00
_cell.angle_gamma   90.00
#
_symmetry.space_group_name_H-M   'P 1'
#
loop_
_entity.id
_entity.type
_entity.pdbx_description
1 polymer ?
#
loop_
_entity_poly.entity_id
_entity_poly.type
_entity_poly.pdbx_seq_one_letter_code
_entity_poly.pdbx_strand_id
1 'polypeptide(L)' 'MPAGKPYRTFGAPWSGESDVAVVEISADAGKSWSEAKRLGHAVPFAWRLWAFSWDAPETTGRYKVMGRALHRRTHAARGA' A
#
# COMPACT_ATOMS: atom_id res chain seq x y z
N MET A 1 11.36 -13.62 5.20
CA MET A 1 10.43 -14.10 4.14
C MET A 1 11.25 -14.96 3.18
N PRO A 2 10.71 -16.05 2.64
CA PRO A 2 11.43 -16.84 1.63
C PRO A 2 11.79 -15.96 0.44
N ALA A 3 13.02 -16.06 -0.04
CA ALA A 3 13.43 -15.41 -1.28
C ALA A 3 12.72 -16.04 -2.48
N GLY A 4 12.52 -15.26 -3.55
CA GLY A 4 11.93 -15.73 -4.81
C GLY A 4 10.45 -16.10 -4.76
N LYS A 5 9.78 -15.91 -3.62
CA LYS A 5 8.36 -16.24 -3.46
C LYS A 5 7.52 -14.98 -3.25
N PRO A 6 6.37 -14.86 -3.92
CA PRO A 6 5.43 -13.79 -3.65
C PRO A 6 5.05 -13.77 -2.16
N TYR A 7 5.16 -12.59 -1.56
CA TYR A 7 4.80 -12.36 -0.18
C TYR A 7 3.65 -11.36 -0.09
N ARG A 8 2.55 -11.77 0.55
CA ARG A 8 1.42 -10.89 0.76
C ARG A 8 1.71 -9.91 1.90
N THR A 9 1.78 -8.64 1.57
CA THR A 9 1.75 -7.53 2.53
C THR A 9 0.32 -7.02 2.68
N PHE A 10 -0.06 -6.60 3.88
CA PHE A 10 -1.40 -6.10 4.17
C PHE A 10 -1.35 -5.11 5.32
N GLY A 11 -2.40 -4.31 5.45
CA GLY A 11 -2.48 -3.30 6.49
C GLY A 11 -3.82 -2.59 6.50
N ALA A 12 -3.91 -1.57 7.33
CA ALA A 12 -5.17 -0.93 7.67
C ALA A 12 -4.96 0.55 8.11
N PRO A 13 -4.62 1.47 7.18
CA PRO A 13 -4.51 2.89 7.46
C PRO A 13 -5.84 3.49 7.85
N TRP A 14 -5.75 4.62 8.53
CA TRP A 14 -6.87 5.45 8.93
C TRP A 14 -6.50 6.92 8.75
N SER A 15 -7.47 7.73 8.30
CA SER A 15 -7.30 9.18 8.06
C SER A 15 -8.33 10.04 8.78
N GLY A 16 -8.71 9.63 10.00
CA GLY A 16 -9.66 10.37 10.82
C GLY A 16 -11.04 10.42 10.19
N GLU A 17 -11.51 11.64 9.92
CA GLU A 17 -12.81 11.93 9.28
C GLU A 17 -12.77 11.79 7.75
N SER A 18 -11.57 11.75 7.14
CA SER A 18 -11.43 11.55 5.70
C SER A 18 -11.37 10.06 5.34
N ASP A 19 -11.90 9.73 4.16
CA ASP A 19 -11.77 8.42 3.54
C ASP A 19 -10.35 8.21 2.97
N VAL A 20 -9.72 7.07 3.30
CA VAL A 20 -8.46 6.63 2.68
C VAL A 20 -8.79 6.16 1.26
N ALA A 21 -8.45 6.99 0.28
CA ALA A 21 -8.78 6.74 -1.11
C ALA A 21 -7.86 5.69 -1.75
N VAL A 22 -6.55 5.81 -1.49
CA VAL A 22 -5.51 4.99 -2.13
C VAL A 22 -4.44 4.61 -1.11
N VAL A 23 -3.93 3.39 -1.23
CA VAL A 23 -2.72 2.96 -0.53
C VAL A 23 -1.71 2.56 -1.57
N GLU A 24 -0.51 3.11 -1.52
CA GLU A 24 0.57 2.75 -2.41
C GLU A 24 1.70 2.09 -1.62
N ILE A 25 2.26 1.03 -2.19
CA ILE A 25 3.40 0.29 -1.64
C ILE A 25 4.61 0.49 -2.55
N SER A 26 5.76 0.68 -1.93
CA SER A 26 7.05 0.62 -2.59
C SER A 26 7.84 -0.55 -2.04
N ALA A 27 8.37 -1.38 -2.94
CA ALA A 27 9.26 -2.49 -2.62
C ALA A 27 10.75 -2.18 -2.86
N ASP A 28 11.07 -0.95 -3.26
CA ASP A 28 12.39 -0.52 -3.72
C ASP A 28 12.88 0.75 -3.00
N ALA A 29 12.49 0.90 -1.72
CA ALA A 29 12.84 2.03 -0.87
C ALA A 29 12.35 3.40 -1.38
N GLY A 30 11.19 3.43 -2.03
CA GLY A 30 10.47 4.64 -2.44
C GLY A 30 10.77 5.12 -3.87
N LYS A 31 11.53 4.34 -4.66
CA LYS A 31 11.87 4.70 -6.05
C LYS A 31 10.67 4.55 -6.97
N SER A 32 9.88 3.50 -6.78
CA SER A 32 8.61 3.26 -7.47
C SER A 32 7.50 2.95 -6.47
N TRP A 33 6.26 3.22 -6.89
CA TRP A 33 5.06 3.07 -6.07
C TRP A 33 3.99 2.33 -6.88
N SER A 34 3.31 1.38 -6.25
CA SER A 34 2.23 0.60 -6.84
C SER A 34 1.01 0.62 -5.93
N GLU A 35 -0.18 0.81 -6.50
CA GLU A 35 -1.42 0.79 -5.72
C GLU A 35 -1.69 -0.61 -5.16
N ALA A 36 -1.99 -0.66 -3.85
CA ALA A 36 -2.44 -1.85 -3.18
C ALA A 36 -3.94 -2.09 -3.40
N LYS A 37 -4.33 -3.35 -3.44
CA LYS A 37 -5.74 -3.74 -3.55
C LYS A 37 -6.48 -3.43 -2.24
N ARG A 38 -7.47 -2.54 -2.29
CA ARG A 38 -8.41 -2.33 -1.18
C ARG A 38 -9.27 -3.59 -0.98
N LEU A 39 -9.50 -3.96 0.28
CA LEU A 39 -10.29 -5.13 0.66
C LEU A 39 -11.62 -4.70 1.27
N GLY A 40 -12.71 -5.35 0.87
CA GLY A 40 -14.06 -5.06 1.36
C GLY A 40 -14.54 -3.64 1.05
N HIS A 41 -15.64 -3.25 1.70
CA HIS A 41 -16.27 -1.93 1.54
C HIS A 41 -15.65 -0.89 2.47
N ALA A 42 -15.69 0.38 2.07
CA ALA A 42 -15.30 1.48 2.94
C ALA A 42 -16.39 1.69 3.99
N VAL A 43 -16.00 1.86 5.25
CA VAL A 43 -16.91 2.15 6.36
C VAL A 43 -16.45 3.48 6.99
N PRO A 44 -17.34 4.46 7.19
CA PRO A 44 -17.00 5.73 7.83
C PRO A 44 -16.32 5.50 9.18
N PHE A 45 -15.26 6.26 9.45
CA PHE A 45 -14.48 6.20 10.70
C PHE A 45 -13.84 4.85 11.03
N ALA A 46 -13.78 3.92 10.06
CA ALA A 46 -13.12 2.63 10.22
C ALA A 46 -11.79 2.60 9.49
N TRP A 47 -10.95 1.61 9.83
CA TRP A 47 -9.70 1.37 9.13
C TRP A 47 -9.96 0.83 7.72
N ARG A 48 -9.17 1.27 6.74
CA ARG A 48 -9.31 0.81 5.35
C ARG A 48 -8.35 -0.33 5.06
N LEU A 49 -8.87 -1.56 5.00
CA LEU A 49 -8.04 -2.74 4.73
C LEU A 49 -7.48 -2.75 3.31
N TRP A 50 -6.23 -3.20 3.16
CA TRP A 50 -5.58 -3.42 1.87
C TRP A 50 -4.67 -4.65 1.89
N ALA A 51 -4.36 -5.16 0.70
CA ALA A 51 -3.30 -6.13 0.48
C ALA A 51 -2.53 -5.85 -0.82
N PHE A 52 -1.25 -6.22 -0.84
CA PHE A 52 -0.36 -6.12 -1.98
C PHE A 52 0.50 -7.40 -2.05
N SER A 53 0.70 -7.92 -3.26
CA SER A 53 1.61 -9.05 -3.47
C SER A 53 2.98 -8.49 -3.81
N TRP A 54 3.94 -8.64 -2.91
CA TRP A 54 5.32 -8.27 -3.17
C TRP A 54 6.08 -9.47 -3.74
N ASP A 55 6.58 -9.34 -4.96
CA ASP A 55 7.49 -10.32 -5.55
C ASP A 55 8.88 -10.17 -4.92
N ALA A 56 9.15 -11.00 -3.92
CA ALA A 56 10.41 -10.97 -3.19
C ALA A 56 11.56 -11.39 -4.13
N PRO A 57 12.69 -10.66 -4.15
CA PRO A 57 13.84 -11.05 -4.96
C PRO A 57 14.38 -12.45 -4.59
N GLU A 58 15.00 -13.12 -5.56
CA GLU A 58 15.70 -14.40 -5.36
C GLU A 58 16.89 -14.29 -4.42
N THR A 59 17.54 -13.13 -4.39
CA THR A 59 18.69 -12.89 -3.53
C THR A 59 18.22 -12.63 -2.10
N THR A 60 18.80 -13.34 -1.13
CA THR A 60 18.54 -13.07 0.29
C THR A 60 19.20 -11.77 0.72
N GLY A 61 18.52 -10.98 1.56
CA GLY A 61 19.08 -9.73 2.07
C GLY A 61 18.06 -8.88 2.81
N ARG A 62 18.45 -7.64 3.12
CA ARG A 62 17.56 -6.64 3.71
C ARG A 62 16.92 -5.81 2.60
N TYR A 63 15.60 -5.81 2.58
CA TYR A 63 14.78 -5.01 1.67
C TYR A 63 13.93 -4.04 2.46
N LYS A 64 13.76 -2.81 1.96
CA LYS A 64 12.91 -1.80 2.58
C LYS A 64 11.61 -1.70 1.80
N VAL A 65 10.54 -2.19 2.41
CA VAL A 65 9.17 -2.01 1.94
C VAL A 65 8.56 -0.82 2.67
N MET A 66 7.92 0.08 1.92
CA MET A 66 7.30 1.30 2.44
C MET A 66 5.84 1.34 2.01
N GLY A 67 4.99 1.96 2.84
CA GLY A 67 3.60 2.19 2.53
C GLY A 67 3.21 3.65 2.78
N ARG A 68 2.38 4.21 1.91
CA ARG A 68 1.74 5.51 2.12
C ARG A 68 0.26 5.43 1.80
N ALA A 69 -0.54 6.15 2.58
CA ALA A 69 -1.97 6.29 2.36
C ALA A 69 -2.26 7.71 1.85
N LEU A 70 -3.07 7.82 0.81
CA LEU A 70 -3.59 9.07 0.28
C LEU A 70 -5.08 9.13 0.58
N HIS A 71 -5.51 10.24 1.16
CA HIS A 71 -6.93 10.50 1.39
C HIS A 71 -7.51 11.30 0.22
N ARG A 72 -8.83 11.40 0.14
CA ARG A 72 -9.52 12.03 -1.00
C ARG A 72 -9.04 13.46 -1.33
N ARG A 73 -8.58 14.22 -0.34
CA ARG A 73 -8.04 15.59 -0.53
C ARG A 73 -6.64 15.62 -1.16
N THR A 74 -5.86 14.54 -1.06
CA THR A 74 -4.53 14.44 -1.68
C THR A 74 -4.53 13.70 -3.02
N HIS A 75 -5.61 12.99 -3.39
CA HIS A 75 -5.71 12.26 -4.66
C HIS A 75 -6.15 13.15 -5.85
N ALA A 76 -6.68 14.34 -5.60
CA ALA A 76 -7.11 15.27 -6.64
C ALA A 76 -5.94 16.11 -7.19
N ALA A 77 -4.95 15.47 -7.85
CA ALA A 77 -4.01 16.09 -8.79
C ALA A 77 -2.96 15.08 -9.31
N ARG A 78 -3.33 14.25 -10.29
CA ARG A 78 -2.36 13.56 -11.19
C ARG A 78 -2.95 13.39 -12.60
N GLY A 79 -3.53 14.47 -13.12
CA GLY A 79 -4.01 14.54 -14.50
C GLY A 79 -3.68 15.92 -15.08
N ALA A 80 -2.49 16.04 -15.64
CA ALA A 80 -2.08 17.01 -16.66
C ALA A 80 -0.84 16.44 -17.37
#